data_AF-K1Y460-F1
#
_entry.id   AF-K1Y460-F1
#
_cell.length_a   1.000
_cell.length_b   1.000
_cell.length_c   1.000
_cell.angle_alpha   90.00
_cell.angle_beta   90.00
_cell.angle_gamma   90.00
#
_symmetry.space_group_name_H-M   'P 1'
#
loop_
_entity.id
_entity.type
_entity.pdbx_description
1 polymer ?
#
loop_
_entity_poly.entity_id
_entity_poly.type
_entity_poly.pdbx_seq_one_letter_code
_entity_poly.pdbx_strand_id
1 'polypeptide(L)' 'MAQVNVKSPKKLIEVALPLDDINVAAAREKSIRHGHPSTLHLWWARRPLAAARAVLFAQSNY' A
#
# COMPACT_ATOMS: atom_id res chain seq x y z
N MET A 1 -18.34 30.54 -12.64
CA MET A 1 -17.32 29.52 -12.30
C MET A 1 -17.92 28.16 -12.62
N ALA A 2 -17.57 27.59 -13.78
CA ALA A 2 -18.18 26.36 -14.27
C ALA A 2 -17.56 25.14 -13.56
N GLN A 3 -18.40 24.27 -13.00
CA GLN A 3 -18.01 22.99 -12.39
C GLN A 3 -17.57 22.03 -13.51
N VAL A 4 -16.27 21.75 -13.60
CA VAL A 4 -15.73 20.74 -14.52
C VAL A 4 -16.01 19.37 -13.91
N ASN A 5 -16.99 18.66 -14.44
CA ASN A 5 -17.26 17.27 -14.06
C ASN A 5 -16.19 16.36 -14.70
N VAL A 6 -15.08 16.14 -13.99
CA VAL A 6 -14.01 15.24 -14.42
C VAL A 6 -14.53 13.79 -14.33
N LYS A 7 -14.99 13.24 -15.46
CA LYS A 7 -15.30 11.80 -15.58
C LYS A 7 -14.00 11.00 -15.75
N SER A 8 -13.32 10.76 -14.64
CA SER A 8 -12.23 9.78 -14.58
C SER A 8 -12.83 8.36 -14.48
N PRO A 9 -12.29 7.35 -15.20
CA PRO A 9 -12.62 5.95 -14.90
C PRO A 9 -12.28 5.62 -13.44
N LYS A 10 -13.08 4.76 -12.81
CA LYS A 10 -12.86 4.37 -11.41
C LYS A 10 -11.53 3.64 -11.28
N LYS A 11 -10.73 4.03 -10.29
CA LYS A 11 -9.44 3.42 -10.00
C LYS A 11 -9.62 2.07 -9.30
N LEU A 12 -8.66 1.16 -9.43
CA LEU A 12 -8.73 -0.13 -8.73
C LEU A 12 -8.74 -0.01 -7.21
N ILE A 13 -8.10 1.03 -6.65
CA ILE A 13 -8.17 1.30 -5.22
C ILE A 13 -9.61 1.53 -4.71
N GLU A 14 -10.51 1.94 -5.61
CA GLU A 14 -11.92 2.22 -5.28
C GLU A 14 -12.84 1.03 -5.53
N VAL A 15 -12.41 0.04 -6.33
CA VAL A 15 -13.28 -1.04 -6.83
C VAL A 15 -12.86 -2.41 -6.33
N ALA A 16 -11.56 -2.73 -6.37
CA ALA A 16 -11.08 -4.10 -6.13
C ALA A 16 -9.58 -4.12 -5.81
N LEU A 17 -9.17 -3.58 -4.66
CA LEU A 17 -7.81 -3.80 -4.18
C LEU A 17 -7.75 -5.11 -3.37
N PRO A 18 -6.86 -6.07 -3.72
CA PRO A 18 -6.70 -7.32 -2.96
C PRO A 18 -5.96 -7.06 -1.64
N LEU A 19 -6.70 -6.60 -0.63
CA LEU A 19 -6.16 -6.22 0.68
C LEU A 19 -5.52 -7.41 1.43
N ASP A 20 -6.10 -8.59 1.32
CA ASP A 20 -5.61 -9.79 2.02
C ASP A 20 -4.21 -10.18 1.56
N ASP A 21 -3.98 -10.22 0.25
CA ASP A 21 -2.68 -10.53 -0.34
C ASP A 21 -1.62 -9.48 0.03
N ILE A 22 -2.00 -8.19 0.01
CA ILE A 22 -1.13 -7.08 0.40
C ILE A 22 -0.75 -7.20 1.88
N ASN A 23 -1.70 -7.53 2.75
CA ASN A 23 -1.47 -7.67 4.18
C ASN A 23 -0.56 -8.86 4.50
N VAL A 24 -0.76 -10.01 3.83
CA VAL A 24 0.11 -11.18 3.98
C VAL A 24 1.54 -10.86 3.54
N ALA A 25 1.72 -10.17 2.41
CA ALA A 25 3.03 -9.77 1.91
C ALA A 25 3.71 -8.74 2.85
N ALA A 26 2.96 -7.75 3.33
CA ALA A 26 3.46 -6.73 4.25
C ALA A 26 3.87 -7.31 5.62
N ALA A 27 3.12 -8.30 6.12
CA ALA A 27 3.44 -8.98 7.38
C ALA A 27 4.75 -9.78 7.27
N ARG A 28 5.00 -10.45 6.14
CA ARG A 28 6.26 -11.18 5.88
C ARG A 28 7.47 -10.25 5.91
N GLU A 29 7.34 -9.05 5.35
CA GLU A 29 8.40 -8.04 5.32
C GLU A 29 8.77 -7.53 6.73
N LYS A 30 7.79 -7.46 7.64
CA LYS A 30 7.99 -7.04 9.04
C LYS A 30 8.61 -8.13 9.93
N SER A 31 8.56 -9.40 9.50
CA SER A 31 8.90 -10.56 10.33
C SER A 31 10.35 -11.05 10.22
N ILE A 32 11.24 -10.30 9.55
CA ILE A 32 12.57 -10.83 9.17
C ILE A 32 13.53 -10.96 10.37
N ARG A 33 13.36 -10.17 11.44
CA ARG A 33 14.25 -10.22 12.62
C ARG A 33 13.49 -10.07 13.93
N HIS A 34 13.74 -10.99 14.86
CA HIS A 34 13.15 -11.01 16.20
C HIS A 34 14.27 -11.01 17.26
N GLY A 35 14.02 -10.39 18.42
CA GLY A 35 14.85 -10.56 19.61
C GLY A 35 15.95 -9.52 19.87
N HIS A 36 16.21 -8.58 18.95
CA HIS A 36 17.14 -7.47 19.21
C HIS A 36 16.39 -6.14 19.37
N PRO A 37 16.64 -5.33 20.41
CA PRO A 37 16.06 -3.98 20.53
C PRO A 37 16.15 -3.11 19.25
N SER A 38 17.23 -3.25 18.47
CA SER A 38 17.44 -2.59 17.17
C SER A 38 16.43 -2.99 16.09
N THR A 39 15.76 -4.14 16.23
CA THR A 39 14.73 -4.62 15.28
C THR A 39 13.33 -4.13 15.67
N LEU A 40 13.14 -3.63 16.89
CA LEU A 40 11.92 -2.94 17.33
C LEU A 40 11.93 -1.45 16.93
N HIS A 41 13.10 -0.82 16.96
CA HIS A 41 13.28 0.58 16.56
C HIS A 41 13.26 0.75 15.03
N LEU A 42 12.05 0.74 14.45
CA LEU A 42 11.79 1.19 13.09
C LEU A 42 11.68 2.71 13.09
N TRP A 43 12.82 3.41 13.21
CA TRP A 43 12.86 4.88 13.17
C TRP A 43 12.23 5.39 11.87
N TRP A 44 11.27 6.31 12.05
CA TRP A 44 10.17 6.71 11.16
C TRP A 44 9.62 5.60 10.25
N ALA A 45 8.80 4.73 10.87
CA ALA A 45 7.67 4.01 10.28
C ALA A 45 7.82 3.68 8.78
N ARG A 46 8.68 2.72 8.46
CA ARG A 46 8.84 2.24 7.09
C ARG A 46 7.49 1.68 6.60
N ARG A 47 6.98 2.23 5.50
CA ARG A 47 5.82 1.64 4.81
C ARG A 47 6.27 0.34 4.14
N PRO A 48 5.55 -0.78 4.30
CA PRO A 48 5.88 -2.02 3.61
C PRO A 48 5.96 -1.78 2.09
N LEU A 49 7.01 -2.28 1.44
CA LEU A 49 7.20 -2.14 -0.01
C LEU A 49 6.05 -2.78 -0.78
N ALA A 50 5.47 -3.86 -0.25
CA ALA A 50 4.27 -4.48 -0.81
C ALA A 50 3.11 -3.48 -0.91
N ALA A 51 2.86 -2.72 0.17
CA ALA A 51 1.80 -1.71 0.19
C ALA A 51 2.12 -0.53 -0.73
N ALA A 52 3.38 -0.07 -0.77
CA ALA A 52 3.79 1.02 -1.66
C ALA A 52 3.61 0.66 -3.15
N ARG A 53 4.01 -0.55 -3.54
CA ARG A 53 3.83 -1.05 -4.91
C ARG A 53 2.37 -1.20 -5.28
N ALA A 54 1.56 -1.78 -4.40
CA ALA A 54 0.13 -1.95 -4.63
C ALA A 54 -0.58 -0.61 -4.84
N VAL A 55 -0.23 0.43 -4.07
CA VAL A 55 -0.80 1.78 -4.25
C VAL A 55 -0.44 2.34 -5.62
N LEU A 56 0.82 2.23 -6.06
CA LEU A 56 1.24 2.72 -7.38
C LEU A 56 0.48 2.03 -8.53
N PHE A 57 0.38 0.71 -8.48
CA PHE A 57 -0.38 -0.06 -9.47
C PHE A 57 -1.87 0.24 -9.44
N ALA A 58 -2.45 0.46 -8.25
CA ALA A 58 -3.86 0.76 -8.10
C ALA A 58 -4.25 2.20 -8.51
N GLN A 59 -3.27 3.10 -8.66
CA GLN A 59 -3.49 4.45 -9.20
C GLN A 59 -3.52 4.49 -10.74
N SER A 60 -2.85 3.54 -11.40
CA SER A 60 -2.95 3.36 -12.85
C SER A 60 -4.29 2.74 -13.21
N ASN A 61 -5.07 3.44 -14.04
CA ASN A 61 -6.28 2.91 -14.64
C ASN A 61 -5.93 1.70 -15.51
N TYR A 62 -6.83 0.72 -15.51
CA TYR A 62 -6.81 -0.42 -16.45
C TYR A 62 -7.71 -0.07 -17.63
#